data_AF-A0A2H0HXV0-F1
#
_entry.id   AF-A0A2H0HXV0-F1
#
_cell.length_a   1.000
_cell.length_b   1.000
_cell.length_c   1.000
_cell.angle_alpha   90.00
_cell.angle_beta   90.00
_cell.angle_gamma   90.00
#
_symmetry.space_group_name_H-M   'P 1'
#
loop_
_entity.id
_entity.type
_entity.pdbx_description
1 polymer ?
#
loop_
_entity_poly.entity_id
_entity_poly.type
_entity_poly.pdbx_seq_one_letter_code
_entity_poly.pdbx_strand_id
1 'polypeptide(L)'
;MIALEPFQTHTVENQPEPFAPDNLYTRDLALCEAVARDGAAWAEPALVAYGAVMAREGLDLGVDANRFRPQLRSHDRYGHRVDEIEYHPAYHRLMQLGVEHGVHAFAWRDPQPGAQVARAVLSYLHHQAEQGTSCPLTMSYAAYPVLAKASGIDPQWLSKASAAHYDPRNRPMAEKMGVTFGMGMTEKQGGSDVRTNSTRASVASDGSYTLIGHKWFMSAPMSDAFLVLAQAAGGLTCLLLPRWRPDGSANALRIMRLKDKLGNWSNASSEVEFCNAFAHRIGDEGRGVATILEMVALTRLECLIGSAAEMRMALTQAAHHARQRQAFGKHLIDQPLMRNVLADLALESEAAMVLAMRVARAVDGGGREPREAAFARLATAVGK
;
A
#
# COMPACT_ATOMS: atom_id res chain seq x y z
N MET A 1 -48.59 -14.09 -22.76
CA MET A 1 -47.29 -14.75 -22.55
C MET A 1 -46.42 -14.37 -23.72
N ILE A 2 -45.29 -13.72 -23.48
CA ILE A 2 -44.27 -13.50 -24.52
C ILE A 2 -43.78 -14.90 -24.91
N ALA A 3 -43.81 -15.23 -26.20
CA ALA A 3 -43.28 -16.51 -26.67
C ALA A 3 -41.75 -16.48 -26.47
N LEU A 4 -41.22 -17.48 -25.78
CA LEU A 4 -39.77 -17.64 -25.63
C LEU A 4 -39.20 -18.17 -26.96
N GLU A 5 -38.05 -17.64 -27.37
CA GLU A 5 -37.33 -18.12 -28.55
C GLU A 5 -36.87 -19.58 -28.35
N PRO A 6 -36.69 -20.37 -29.42
CA PRO A 6 -36.01 -21.65 -29.33
C PRO A 6 -34.66 -21.49 -28.61
N PHE A 7 -34.33 -22.42 -27.71
CA PHE A 7 -33.17 -22.39 -26.78
C PHE A 7 -33.30 -21.49 -25.54
N GLN A 8 -34.38 -20.73 -25.36
CA GLN A 8 -34.65 -20.03 -24.09
C GLN A 8 -35.53 -20.87 -23.16
N THR A 9 -35.12 -21.02 -21.89
CA THR A 9 -35.91 -21.71 -20.86
C THR A 9 -36.63 -20.73 -19.91
N HIS A 10 -36.14 -19.50 -19.81
CA HIS A 10 -36.67 -18.43 -18.96
C HIS A 10 -36.12 -17.08 -19.43
N THR A 11 -36.75 -15.99 -18.99
CA THR A 11 -36.19 -14.64 -19.09
C THR A 11 -35.40 -14.33 -17.82
N VAL A 12 -34.20 -13.77 -17.94
CA VAL A 12 -33.43 -13.29 -16.80
C VAL A 12 -33.96 -11.90 -16.42
N GLU A 13 -34.67 -11.84 -15.29
CA GLU A 13 -35.26 -10.61 -14.77
C GLU A 13 -34.71 -10.27 -13.37
N ASN A 14 -34.98 -9.05 -12.89
CA ASN A 14 -34.63 -8.59 -11.54
C ASN A 14 -33.12 -8.57 -11.23
N GLN A 15 -32.24 -8.59 -12.23
CA GLN A 15 -30.79 -8.46 -12.02
C GLN A 15 -30.39 -6.99 -11.99
N PRO A 16 -29.69 -6.51 -10.95
CA PRO A 16 -29.12 -5.17 -10.93
C PRO A 16 -28.06 -4.99 -12.01
N GLU A 17 -27.97 -3.78 -12.56
CA GLU A 17 -26.89 -3.41 -13.48
C GLU A 17 -25.53 -3.42 -12.77
N PRO A 18 -24.43 -3.72 -13.48
CA PRO A 18 -23.08 -3.63 -12.93
C PRO A 18 -22.80 -2.28 -12.28
N PHE A 19 -22.00 -2.30 -11.20
CA PHE A 19 -21.54 -1.06 -10.57
C PHE A 19 -20.42 -0.44 -11.43
N ALA A 20 -20.75 0.66 -12.12
CA ALA A 20 -19.83 1.38 -13.01
C ALA A 20 -19.92 2.89 -12.76
N PRO A 21 -19.33 3.40 -11.66
CA PRO A 21 -19.28 4.84 -11.40
C PRO A 21 -18.43 5.55 -12.46
N ASP A 22 -18.72 6.81 -12.71
CA ASP A 22 -17.90 7.69 -13.56
C ASP A 22 -16.66 8.21 -12.81
N ASN A 23 -16.76 8.36 -11.48
CA ASN A 23 -15.68 8.85 -10.64
C ASN A 23 -15.86 8.39 -9.19
N LEU A 24 -14.81 7.83 -8.58
CA LEU A 24 -14.86 7.39 -7.18
C LEU A 24 -14.82 8.54 -6.16
N TYR A 25 -14.23 9.69 -6.54
CA TYR A 25 -14.10 10.87 -5.67
C TYR A 25 -15.39 11.71 -5.66
N THR A 26 -15.84 12.17 -6.83
CA THR A 26 -16.99 13.12 -6.89
C THR A 26 -18.33 12.49 -6.50
N ARG A 27 -18.40 11.15 -6.48
CA ARG A 27 -19.56 10.38 -6.00
C ARG A 27 -19.56 10.18 -4.47
N ASP A 28 -18.51 10.61 -3.79
CA ASP A 28 -18.41 10.56 -2.33
C ASP A 28 -18.43 11.97 -1.71
N LEU A 29 -19.65 12.45 -1.43
CA LEU A 29 -19.88 13.79 -0.87
C LEU A 29 -19.14 14.01 0.45
N ALA A 30 -19.17 13.02 1.36
CA ALA A 30 -18.50 13.12 2.65
C ALA A 30 -16.97 13.25 2.50
N LEU A 31 -16.40 12.56 1.51
CA LEU A 31 -14.97 12.67 1.18
C LEU A 31 -14.62 14.05 0.61
N CYS A 32 -15.44 14.58 -0.30
CA CYS A 32 -15.27 15.95 -0.83
C CYS A 32 -15.35 17.01 0.29
N GLU A 33 -16.31 16.88 1.20
CA GLU A 33 -16.46 17.77 2.36
C GLU A 33 -15.26 17.65 3.31
N ALA A 34 -14.74 16.43 3.51
CA ALA A 34 -13.52 16.22 4.30
C ALA A 34 -12.30 16.91 3.68
N VAL A 35 -12.12 16.83 2.36
CA VAL A 35 -11.05 17.53 1.63
C VAL A 35 -11.11 19.04 1.83
N ALA A 36 -12.31 19.62 1.71
CA ALA A 36 -12.50 21.05 1.92
C ALA A 36 -12.23 21.45 3.38
N ARG A 37 -12.79 20.70 4.34
CA ARG A 37 -12.64 20.94 5.78
C ARG A 37 -11.19 20.82 6.25
N ASP A 38 -10.46 19.82 5.74
CA ASP A 38 -9.14 19.45 6.24
C ASP A 38 -7.99 20.09 5.43
N GLY A 39 -8.29 21.13 4.63
CA GLY A 39 -7.30 22.03 4.04
C GLY A 39 -6.66 21.53 2.73
N ALA A 40 -7.28 20.56 2.06
CA ALA A 40 -6.75 19.93 0.84
C ALA A 40 -7.53 20.32 -0.44
N ALA A 41 -8.42 21.31 -0.39
CA ALA A 41 -9.23 21.75 -1.54
C ALA A 41 -8.40 22.12 -2.77
N TRP A 42 -7.18 22.63 -2.58
CA TRP A 42 -6.25 22.95 -3.68
C TRP A 42 -5.86 21.73 -4.53
N ALA A 43 -5.93 20.52 -3.96
CA ALA A 43 -5.58 19.27 -4.64
C ALA A 43 -6.76 18.67 -5.43
N GLU A 44 -7.95 19.26 -5.34
CA GLU A 44 -9.17 18.71 -5.94
C GLU A 44 -9.03 18.32 -7.42
N PRO A 45 -8.35 19.10 -8.31
CA PRO A 45 -8.14 18.68 -9.69
C PRO A 45 -7.42 17.33 -9.82
N ALA A 46 -6.42 17.05 -8.96
CA ALA A 46 -5.71 15.78 -8.95
C ALA A 46 -6.59 14.64 -8.39
N LEU A 47 -7.40 14.92 -7.36
CA LEU A 47 -8.30 13.94 -6.76
C LEU A 47 -9.42 13.53 -7.71
N VAL A 48 -10.02 14.49 -8.41
CA VAL A 48 -11.03 14.25 -9.46
C VAL A 48 -10.44 13.43 -10.59
N ALA A 49 -9.25 13.79 -11.07
CA ALA A 49 -8.58 13.07 -12.17
C ALA A 49 -8.31 11.61 -11.78
N TYR A 50 -7.78 11.36 -10.59
CA TYR A 50 -7.48 10.01 -10.14
C TYR A 50 -8.74 9.19 -9.82
N GLY A 51 -9.76 9.80 -9.20
CA GLY A 51 -11.04 9.17 -8.95
C GLY A 51 -11.73 8.69 -10.24
N ALA A 52 -11.61 9.45 -11.34
CA ALA A 52 -12.10 9.04 -12.66
C ALA A 52 -11.28 7.89 -13.27
N VAL A 53 -9.96 7.87 -13.07
CA VAL A 53 -9.09 6.78 -13.51
C VAL A 53 -9.43 5.47 -12.80
N MET A 54 -9.53 5.50 -11.47
CA MET A 54 -9.83 4.31 -10.68
C MET A 54 -11.25 3.77 -10.95
N ALA A 55 -12.21 4.66 -11.24
CA ALA A 55 -13.55 4.27 -11.65
C ALA A 55 -13.58 3.59 -13.03
N ARG A 56 -12.81 4.11 -13.99
CA ARG A 56 -12.82 3.64 -15.39
C ARG A 56 -12.10 2.31 -15.60
N GLU A 57 -10.95 2.11 -14.97
CA GLU A 57 -10.13 0.89 -15.19
C GLU A 57 -9.67 0.21 -13.90
N GLY A 58 -9.64 0.92 -12.77
CA GLY A 58 -9.09 0.40 -11.52
C GLY A 58 -9.80 -0.85 -11.00
N LEU A 59 -11.13 -0.87 -11.05
CA LEU A 59 -11.95 -1.99 -10.54
C LEU A 59 -11.67 -3.29 -11.31
N ASP A 60 -11.67 -3.23 -12.64
CA ASP A 60 -11.43 -4.40 -13.50
C ASP A 60 -9.97 -4.89 -13.38
N LEU A 61 -9.01 -3.96 -13.36
CA LEU A 61 -7.61 -4.28 -13.11
C LEU A 61 -7.43 -4.97 -11.75
N GLY A 62 -8.19 -4.55 -10.74
CA GLY A 62 -8.15 -5.15 -9.41
C GLY A 62 -8.64 -6.59 -9.37
N VAL A 63 -9.70 -6.89 -10.13
CA VAL A 63 -10.18 -8.27 -10.32
C VAL A 63 -9.10 -9.13 -10.96
N ASP A 64 -8.49 -8.67 -12.06
CA ASP A 64 -7.48 -9.44 -12.78
C ASP A 64 -6.20 -9.63 -11.96
N ALA A 65 -5.73 -8.59 -11.27
CA ALA A 65 -4.54 -8.67 -10.43
C ALA A 65 -4.70 -9.69 -9.28
N ASN A 66 -5.91 -9.86 -8.74
CA ASN A 66 -6.19 -10.84 -7.69
C ASN A 66 -6.49 -12.24 -8.23
N ARG A 67 -7.09 -12.35 -9.43
CA ARG A 67 -7.34 -13.62 -10.12
C ARG A 67 -6.03 -14.27 -10.56
N PHE A 68 -5.14 -13.51 -11.19
CA PHE A 68 -3.87 -13.98 -11.70
C PHE A 68 -2.74 -13.70 -10.71
N ARG A 69 -2.64 -14.58 -9.71
CA ARG A 69 -1.71 -14.45 -8.58
C ARG A 69 -0.25 -14.41 -9.05
N PRO A 70 0.63 -13.65 -8.36
CA PRO A 70 2.05 -13.60 -8.66
C PRO A 70 2.72 -14.97 -8.49
N GLN A 71 3.70 -15.25 -9.34
CA GLN A 71 4.40 -16.53 -9.38
C GLN A 71 5.89 -16.34 -9.10
N LEU A 72 6.46 -17.17 -8.22
CA LEU A 72 7.90 -17.18 -7.96
C LEU A 72 8.63 -17.95 -9.06
N ARG A 73 9.56 -17.28 -9.71
CA ARG A 73 10.56 -17.85 -10.60
C ARG A 73 11.87 -17.88 -9.83
N SER A 74 12.11 -18.96 -9.10
CA SER A 74 13.33 -19.10 -8.29
C SER A 74 14.57 -19.31 -9.16
N HIS A 75 14.43 -20.07 -10.26
CA HIS A 75 15.52 -20.39 -11.19
C HIS A 75 15.10 -20.16 -12.65
N ASP A 76 16.08 -19.91 -13.51
CA ASP A 76 15.91 -19.90 -14.96
C ASP A 76 15.84 -21.33 -15.53
N ARG A 77 15.65 -21.44 -16.87
CA ARG A 77 15.55 -22.72 -17.57
C ARG A 77 16.84 -23.57 -17.55
N TYR A 78 17.96 -22.98 -17.14
CA TYR A 78 19.27 -23.64 -17.08
C TYR A 78 19.66 -24.04 -15.65
N GLY A 79 18.84 -23.69 -14.66
CA GLY A 79 19.09 -24.00 -13.25
C GLY A 79 19.88 -22.92 -12.51
N HIS A 80 20.10 -21.73 -13.10
CA HIS A 80 20.66 -20.60 -12.36
C HIS A 80 19.58 -19.93 -11.53
N ARG A 81 19.91 -19.58 -10.29
CA ARG A 81 18.98 -18.86 -9.41
C ARG A 81 18.78 -17.41 -9.89
N VAL A 82 17.53 -16.95 -9.98
CA VAL A 82 17.17 -15.58 -10.41
C VAL A 82 16.33 -14.82 -9.38
N ASP A 83 15.58 -15.52 -8.53
CA ASP A 83 14.74 -14.94 -7.46
C ASP A 83 13.84 -13.78 -7.96
N GLU A 84 13.04 -14.04 -8.99
CA GLU A 84 12.10 -13.07 -9.58
C GLU A 84 10.64 -13.45 -9.32
N ILE A 85 9.77 -12.44 -9.21
CA ILE A 85 8.32 -12.64 -9.18
C ILE A 85 7.72 -12.15 -10.50
N GLU A 86 6.98 -13.04 -11.14
CA GLU A 86 6.16 -12.71 -12.30
C GLU A 86 4.78 -12.25 -11.84
N TYR A 87 4.35 -11.08 -12.30
CA TYR A 87 3.04 -10.51 -12.02
C TYR A 87 2.23 -10.40 -13.31
N HIS A 88 0.91 -10.49 -13.18
CA HIS A 88 0.01 -10.17 -14.28
C HIS A 88 0.14 -8.68 -14.69
N PRO A 89 -0.01 -8.31 -15.99
CA PRO A 89 0.07 -6.91 -16.44
C PRO A 89 -0.84 -5.95 -15.68
N ALA A 90 -1.99 -6.42 -15.19
CA ALA A 90 -2.91 -5.61 -14.37
C ALA A 90 -2.24 -5.07 -13.09
N TYR A 91 -1.40 -5.86 -12.42
CA TYR A 91 -0.62 -5.41 -11.26
C TYR A 91 0.31 -4.25 -11.65
N HIS A 92 1.04 -4.39 -12.77
CA HIS A 92 1.95 -3.35 -13.24
C HIS A 92 1.21 -2.08 -13.63
N ARG A 93 0.03 -2.20 -14.24
CA ARG A 93 -0.81 -1.04 -14.57
C ARG A 93 -1.30 -0.32 -13.31
N LEU A 94 -1.78 -1.04 -12.29
CA LEU A 94 -2.19 -0.46 -11.01
C LEU A 94 -1.02 0.23 -10.29
N MET A 95 0.16 -0.39 -10.28
CA MET A 95 1.38 0.23 -9.73
C MET A 95 1.75 1.51 -10.49
N GLN A 96 1.67 1.48 -11.83
CA GLN A 96 1.92 2.65 -12.66
C GLN A 96 0.97 3.80 -12.30
N LEU A 97 -0.34 3.53 -12.29
CA LEU A 97 -1.36 4.51 -11.91
C LEU A 97 -1.10 5.09 -10.52
N GLY A 98 -0.83 4.23 -9.52
CA GLY A 98 -0.57 4.67 -8.16
C GLY A 98 0.67 5.55 -8.05
N VAL A 99 1.76 5.21 -8.74
CA VAL A 99 3.01 5.98 -8.70
C VAL A 99 2.89 7.32 -9.45
N GLU A 100 2.34 7.30 -10.67
CA GLU A 100 2.19 8.50 -11.51
C GLU A 100 1.26 9.52 -10.85
N HIS A 101 0.15 9.07 -10.26
CA HIS A 101 -0.78 9.95 -9.53
C HIS A 101 -0.32 10.29 -8.11
N GLY A 102 0.75 9.66 -7.60
CA GLY A 102 1.38 10.05 -6.33
C GLY A 102 0.83 9.38 -5.07
N VAL A 103 0.17 8.23 -5.18
CA VAL A 103 -0.26 7.44 -4.00
C VAL A 103 0.92 7.15 -3.07
N HIS A 104 2.13 6.96 -3.59
CA HIS A 104 3.33 6.72 -2.77
C HIS A 104 4.04 8.01 -2.30
N ALA A 105 3.80 9.17 -2.89
CA ALA A 105 4.71 10.32 -2.69
C ALA A 105 4.12 11.71 -2.88
N PHE A 106 2.82 11.87 -3.14
CA PHE A 106 2.20 13.17 -3.43
C PHE A 106 2.53 14.22 -2.35
N ALA A 107 2.38 13.86 -1.07
CA ALA A 107 2.68 14.74 0.05
C ALA A 107 4.17 15.14 0.16
N TRP A 108 5.07 14.32 -0.39
CA TRP A 108 6.52 14.53 -0.36
C TRP A 108 7.01 15.34 -1.55
N ARG A 109 6.32 15.26 -2.70
CA ARG A 109 6.63 16.06 -3.90
C ARG A 109 6.11 17.49 -3.78
N ASP A 110 4.93 17.65 -3.20
CA ASP A 110 4.21 18.92 -3.13
C ASP A 110 3.96 19.33 -1.67
N PRO A 111 5.03 19.59 -0.86
CA PRO A 111 4.90 19.82 0.57
C PRO A 111 4.26 21.18 0.85
N GLN A 112 2.96 21.17 1.17
CA GLN A 112 2.19 22.34 1.60
C GLN A 112 1.06 21.93 2.56
N PRO A 113 0.40 22.88 3.26
CA PRO A 113 -0.71 22.54 4.15
C PRO A 113 -1.79 21.70 3.44
N GLY A 114 -2.18 20.58 4.05
CA GLY A 114 -3.15 19.64 3.50
C GLY A 114 -2.57 18.58 2.55
N ALA A 115 -1.26 18.57 2.29
CA ALA A 115 -0.66 17.63 1.35
C ALA A 115 -0.77 16.16 1.82
N GLN A 116 -0.68 15.89 3.12
CA GLN A 116 -0.92 14.53 3.65
C GLN A 116 -2.38 14.11 3.52
N VAL A 117 -3.31 15.05 3.65
CA VAL A 117 -4.75 14.79 3.45
C VAL A 117 -5.01 14.47 1.99
N ALA A 118 -4.51 15.28 1.05
CA ALA A 118 -4.63 15.02 -0.38
C ALA A 118 -4.08 13.63 -0.75
N ARG A 119 -2.89 13.29 -0.26
CA ARG A 119 -2.28 11.97 -0.47
C ARG A 119 -3.09 10.84 0.16
N ALA A 120 -3.65 11.05 1.35
CA ALA A 120 -4.53 10.07 2.00
C ALA A 120 -5.80 9.80 1.17
N VAL A 121 -6.36 10.82 0.52
CA VAL A 121 -7.48 10.64 -0.42
C VAL A 121 -7.07 9.84 -1.65
N LEU A 122 -5.89 10.12 -2.24
CA LEU A 122 -5.38 9.29 -3.34
C LEU A 122 -5.22 7.81 -2.92
N SER A 123 -4.70 7.57 -1.72
CA SER A 123 -4.58 6.22 -1.15
C SER A 123 -5.96 5.57 -0.94
N TYR A 124 -6.91 6.31 -0.38
CA TYR A 124 -8.30 5.87 -0.17
C TYR A 124 -8.97 5.45 -1.49
N LEU A 125 -8.87 6.26 -2.54
CA LEU A 125 -9.41 5.96 -3.86
C LEU A 125 -8.74 4.74 -4.51
N HIS A 126 -7.44 4.54 -4.28
CA HIS A 126 -6.73 3.36 -4.77
C HIS A 126 -7.23 2.09 -4.06
N HIS A 127 -7.32 2.12 -2.73
CA HIS A 127 -7.80 1.00 -1.90
C HIS A 127 -9.25 0.59 -2.20
N GLN A 128 -10.09 1.52 -2.67
CA GLN A 128 -11.44 1.19 -3.12
C GLN A 128 -11.43 0.24 -4.34
N ALA A 129 -10.41 0.31 -5.18
CA ALA A 129 -10.32 -0.49 -6.38
C ALA A 129 -9.42 -1.73 -6.24
N GLU A 130 -8.25 -1.59 -5.62
CA GLU A 130 -7.32 -2.69 -5.41
C GLU A 130 -6.41 -2.44 -4.18
N GLN A 131 -6.28 -3.44 -3.31
CA GLN A 131 -5.64 -3.31 -2.01
C GLN A 131 -4.22 -3.91 -1.94
N GLY A 132 -3.86 -4.81 -2.85
CA GLY A 132 -2.55 -5.44 -2.84
C GLY A 132 -1.43 -4.54 -3.34
N THR A 133 -1.62 -3.80 -4.42
CA THR A 133 -0.67 -2.80 -4.93
C THR A 133 -0.50 -1.63 -3.98
N SER A 134 -1.45 -1.38 -3.08
CA SER A 134 -1.26 -0.45 -1.97
C SER A 134 -0.07 -0.83 -1.08
N CYS A 135 0.25 -2.11 -0.91
CA CYS A 135 1.33 -2.54 -0.01
C CYS A 135 2.70 -1.92 -0.37
N PRO A 136 3.25 -2.08 -1.58
CA PRO A 136 4.48 -1.39 -1.99
C PRO A 136 4.33 0.14 -2.04
N LEU A 137 3.16 0.69 -2.37
CA LEU A 137 2.93 2.15 -2.39
C LEU A 137 3.02 2.76 -0.97
N THR A 138 2.34 2.14 -0.01
CA THR A 138 2.37 2.49 1.42
C THR A 138 3.78 2.35 1.99
N MET A 139 4.48 1.25 1.70
CA MET A 139 5.83 1.05 2.21
C MET A 139 6.82 2.08 1.65
N SER A 140 6.68 2.43 0.37
CA SER A 140 7.50 3.48 -0.27
C SER A 140 7.20 4.86 0.31
N TYR A 141 5.92 5.20 0.51
CA TYR A 141 5.50 6.43 1.19
C TYR A 141 6.10 6.56 2.58
N ALA A 142 6.02 5.50 3.38
CA ALA A 142 6.47 5.50 4.75
C ALA A 142 8.00 5.45 4.89
N ALA A 143 8.71 4.91 3.90
CA ALA A 143 10.17 4.88 3.86
C ALA A 143 10.77 6.28 3.62
N TYR A 144 10.07 7.17 2.92
CA TYR A 144 10.58 8.50 2.56
C TYR A 144 11.16 9.31 3.73
N PRO A 145 10.44 9.53 4.86
CA PRO A 145 10.99 10.30 5.99
C PRO A 145 12.20 9.62 6.65
N VAL A 146 12.30 8.29 6.60
CA VAL A 146 13.47 7.55 7.11
C VAL A 146 14.68 7.79 6.21
N LEU A 147 14.49 7.73 4.90
CA LEU A 147 15.53 8.02 3.91
C LEU A 147 15.96 9.50 3.94
N ALA A 148 15.02 10.42 4.14
CA ALA A 148 15.30 11.86 4.22
C ALA A 148 16.20 12.24 5.40
N LYS A 149 16.20 11.42 6.46
CA LYS A 149 17.04 11.59 7.66
C LYS A 149 18.31 10.74 7.62
N ALA A 150 18.46 9.88 6.60
CA ALA A 150 19.60 8.98 6.48
C ALA A 150 20.84 9.75 6.00
N SER A 151 22.01 9.34 6.50
CA SER A 151 23.31 9.83 6.05
C SER A 151 24.16 8.65 5.59
N GLY A 152 25.11 8.90 4.68
CA GLY A 152 26.03 7.87 4.19
C GLY A 152 25.41 6.85 3.21
N ILE A 153 24.23 7.14 2.65
CA ILE A 153 23.64 6.40 1.53
C ILE A 153 23.65 7.26 0.25
N ASP A 154 23.57 6.62 -0.91
CA ASP A 154 23.46 7.31 -2.19
C ASP A 154 22.21 8.24 -2.21
N PRO A 155 22.37 9.56 -2.47
CA PRO A 155 21.26 10.49 -2.54
C PRO A 155 20.18 10.13 -3.57
N GLN A 156 20.50 9.31 -4.58
CA GLN A 156 19.52 8.82 -5.56
C GLN A 156 18.40 8.00 -4.94
N TRP A 157 18.62 7.36 -3.78
CA TRP A 157 17.55 6.64 -3.08
C TRP A 157 16.41 7.57 -2.70
N LEU A 158 16.72 8.74 -2.15
CA LEU A 158 15.72 9.71 -1.74
C LEU A 158 15.04 10.37 -2.94
N SER A 159 15.82 10.81 -3.94
CA SER A 159 15.26 11.49 -5.11
C SER A 159 14.35 10.58 -5.94
N LYS A 160 14.69 9.28 -6.07
CA LYS A 160 13.87 8.30 -6.79
C LYS A 160 12.71 7.75 -5.95
N ALA A 161 12.74 7.88 -4.62
CA ALA A 161 11.64 7.46 -3.76
C ALA A 161 10.35 8.25 -4.00
N SER A 162 10.46 9.53 -4.37
CA SER A 162 9.30 10.39 -4.67
C SER A 162 8.97 10.52 -6.16
N ALA A 163 9.82 9.96 -7.04
CA ALA A 163 9.64 10.05 -8.48
C ALA A 163 8.28 9.51 -8.94
N ALA A 164 7.63 10.23 -9.85
CA ALA A 164 6.34 9.86 -10.44
C ALA A 164 6.49 8.90 -11.64
N HIS A 165 7.39 7.91 -11.51
CA HIS A 165 7.66 6.95 -12.59
C HIS A 165 7.77 5.54 -12.03
N TYR A 166 6.86 4.66 -12.45
CA TYR A 166 6.91 3.25 -12.10
C TYR A 166 7.82 2.49 -13.05
N ASP A 167 8.85 1.84 -12.51
CA ASP A 167 9.79 1.05 -13.28
C ASP A 167 9.80 -0.41 -12.79
N PRO A 168 9.16 -1.34 -13.52
CA PRO A 168 9.07 -2.73 -13.10
C PRO A 168 10.35 -3.55 -13.38
N ARG A 169 11.34 -2.96 -14.08
CA ARG A 169 12.53 -3.71 -14.51
C ARG A 169 13.33 -4.16 -13.29
N ASN A 170 13.78 -5.41 -13.32
CA ASN A 170 14.69 -5.97 -12.31
C ASN A 170 16.13 -5.54 -12.64
N ARG A 171 16.47 -4.30 -12.31
CA ARG A 171 17.77 -3.67 -12.62
C ARG A 171 18.30 -2.89 -11.41
N PRO A 172 19.61 -2.62 -11.34
CA PRO A 172 20.19 -1.72 -10.35
C PRO A 172 19.49 -0.36 -10.32
N MET A 173 19.41 0.24 -9.12
CA MET A 173 18.74 1.53 -8.91
C MET A 173 19.23 2.62 -9.87
N ALA A 174 20.53 2.65 -10.20
CA ALA A 174 21.13 3.64 -11.10
C ALA A 174 20.49 3.66 -12.50
N GLU A 175 19.99 2.52 -12.99
CA GLU A 175 19.37 2.36 -14.32
C GLU A 175 17.86 2.63 -14.33
N LYS A 176 17.27 2.90 -13.16
CA LYS A 176 15.83 3.10 -12.97
C LYS A 176 15.48 4.57 -12.75
N MET A 177 14.31 4.98 -13.22
CA MET A 177 13.81 6.36 -13.06
C MET A 177 13.06 6.59 -11.74
N GLY A 178 12.47 5.53 -11.18
CA GLY A 178 11.82 5.54 -9.87
C GLY A 178 12.06 4.21 -9.17
N VAL A 179 11.94 4.22 -7.84
CA VAL A 179 12.16 3.03 -7.00
C VAL A 179 11.04 2.84 -5.99
N THR A 180 10.86 1.59 -5.56
CA THR A 180 9.93 1.21 -4.50
C THR A 180 10.68 0.56 -3.33
N PHE A 181 10.12 0.69 -2.14
CA PHE A 181 10.70 0.16 -0.92
C PHE A 181 9.79 -0.87 -0.26
N GLY A 182 10.40 -1.95 0.23
CA GLY A 182 9.76 -2.91 1.11
C GLY A 182 10.27 -2.79 2.54
N MET A 183 9.75 -3.67 3.41
CA MET A 183 10.19 -3.74 4.79
C MET A 183 10.41 -5.20 5.24
N GLY A 184 11.48 -5.43 5.98
CA GLY A 184 11.85 -6.74 6.51
C GLY A 184 12.03 -6.73 8.02
N MET A 185 10.95 -6.91 8.77
CA MET A 185 10.98 -6.90 10.25
C MET A 185 10.75 -8.29 10.82
N THR A 186 9.59 -8.87 10.50
CA THR A 186 9.06 -10.10 11.08
C THR A 186 9.94 -11.31 10.82
N GLU A 187 10.25 -12.06 11.87
CA GLU A 187 10.90 -13.36 11.80
C GLU A 187 9.96 -14.47 12.31
N LYS A 188 10.41 -15.72 12.20
CA LYS A 188 9.59 -16.91 12.51
C LYS A 188 9.13 -16.93 13.97
N GLN A 189 10.00 -16.49 14.87
CA GLN A 189 9.78 -16.42 16.31
C GLN A 189 8.90 -15.25 16.75
N GLY A 190 8.72 -14.22 15.91
CA GLY A 190 7.93 -13.06 16.30
C GLY A 190 7.94 -11.91 15.29
N GLY A 191 6.78 -11.28 15.13
CA GLY A 191 6.63 -10.00 14.40
C GLY A 191 6.40 -8.80 15.32
N SER A 192 5.71 -9.00 16.44
CA SER A 192 5.45 -7.93 17.42
C SER A 192 6.69 -7.61 18.25
N ASP A 193 7.40 -8.62 18.74
CA ASP A 193 8.62 -8.46 19.51
C ASP A 193 9.86 -8.54 18.62
N VAL A 194 10.07 -7.49 17.82
CA VAL A 194 11.21 -7.38 16.87
C VAL A 194 12.58 -7.39 17.56
N ARG A 195 12.65 -7.22 18.89
CA ARG A 195 13.91 -7.29 19.65
C ARG A 195 14.43 -8.72 19.76
N THR A 196 13.55 -9.71 19.58
CA THR A 196 13.92 -11.13 19.52
C THR A 196 14.46 -11.55 18.16
N ASN A 197 14.58 -10.62 17.19
CA ASN A 197 15.17 -10.91 15.88
C ASN A 197 16.55 -11.56 16.01
N SER A 198 16.77 -12.55 15.16
CA SER A 198 17.94 -13.42 15.11
C SER A 198 18.81 -13.20 13.87
N THR A 199 18.30 -12.47 12.86
CA THR A 199 19.13 -11.99 11.74
C THR A 199 20.26 -11.15 12.28
N ARG A 200 21.50 -11.49 11.92
CA ARG A 200 22.72 -10.79 12.36
C ARG A 200 23.26 -9.90 11.26
N ALA A 201 23.83 -8.77 11.67
CA ALA A 201 24.53 -7.84 10.80
C ALA A 201 25.96 -7.67 11.28
N SER A 202 26.93 -7.87 10.38
CA SER A 202 28.36 -7.69 10.64
C SER A 202 28.90 -6.55 9.80
N VAL A 203 29.63 -5.63 10.43
CA VAL A 203 30.26 -4.50 9.75
C VAL A 203 31.45 -4.99 8.90
N ALA A 204 31.50 -4.56 7.65
CA ALA A 204 32.61 -4.79 6.73
C ALA A 204 33.66 -3.68 6.88
N SER A 205 34.84 -3.88 6.28
CA SER A 205 35.95 -2.93 6.37
C SER A 205 35.66 -1.55 5.78
N ASP A 206 34.73 -1.46 4.83
CA ASP A 206 34.29 -0.23 4.18
C ASP A 206 33.13 0.48 4.92
N GLY A 207 32.73 -0.05 6.10
CA GLY A 207 31.63 0.48 6.90
C GLY A 207 30.24 0.03 6.43
N SER A 208 30.13 -0.76 5.35
CA SER A 208 28.88 -1.43 4.99
C SER A 208 28.57 -2.59 5.95
N TYR A 209 27.37 -3.15 5.84
CA TYR A 209 26.95 -4.30 6.64
C TYR A 209 26.69 -5.51 5.76
N THR A 210 26.94 -6.69 6.31
CA THR A 210 26.55 -7.97 5.72
C THR A 210 25.55 -8.67 6.64
N LEU A 211 24.48 -9.21 6.07
CA LEU A 211 23.39 -9.85 6.81
C LEU A 211 23.36 -11.36 6.59
N ILE A 212 23.22 -12.10 7.69
CA ILE A 212 22.89 -13.52 7.69
C ILE A 212 21.64 -13.73 8.54
N GLY A 213 20.62 -14.37 7.97
CA GLY A 213 19.36 -14.63 8.67
C GLY A 213 18.20 -14.80 7.73
N HIS A 214 17.00 -14.43 8.18
CA HIS A 214 15.77 -14.61 7.41
C HIS A 214 14.73 -13.56 7.77
N LYS A 215 13.76 -13.37 6.87
CA LYS A 215 12.49 -12.71 7.19
C LYS A 215 11.33 -13.62 6.82
N TRP A 216 10.42 -13.77 7.77
CA TRP A 216 9.30 -14.70 7.63
C TRP A 216 8.18 -14.13 6.78
N PHE A 217 7.99 -12.81 6.80
CA PHE A 217 7.09 -12.12 5.88
C PHE A 217 7.80 -10.89 5.34
N MET A 218 8.09 -10.90 4.04
CA MET A 218 8.62 -9.77 3.30
C MET A 218 7.78 -9.56 2.03
N SER A 219 6.88 -8.58 2.10
CA SER A 219 5.97 -8.23 1.00
C SER A 219 6.68 -7.41 -0.06
N ALA A 220 6.13 -7.42 -1.28
CA ALA A 220 6.71 -6.78 -2.45
C ALA A 220 8.21 -7.14 -2.63
N PRO A 221 8.56 -8.44 -2.76
CA PRO A 221 9.96 -8.87 -2.88
C PRO A 221 10.69 -8.32 -4.13
N MET A 222 9.95 -7.73 -5.07
CA MET A 222 10.53 -7.04 -6.23
C MET A 222 10.89 -5.57 -5.97
N SER A 223 10.59 -5.02 -4.78
CA SER A 223 11.02 -3.67 -4.38
C SER A 223 12.54 -3.50 -4.47
N ASP A 224 12.99 -2.31 -4.83
CA ASP A 224 14.39 -2.04 -5.15
C ASP A 224 15.31 -2.11 -3.92
N ALA A 225 14.75 -1.80 -2.75
CA ALA A 225 15.42 -1.98 -1.47
C ALA A 225 14.41 -2.25 -0.33
N PHE A 226 14.92 -2.76 0.78
CA PHE A 226 14.16 -3.07 1.97
C PHE A 226 14.76 -2.38 3.19
N LEU A 227 13.93 -1.77 4.03
CA LEU A 227 14.34 -1.40 5.38
C LEU A 227 14.21 -2.64 6.29
N VAL A 228 15.35 -3.16 6.73
CA VAL A 228 15.49 -4.44 7.45
C VAL A 228 15.99 -4.20 8.87
N LEU A 229 15.40 -4.91 9.84
CA LEU A 229 15.92 -4.95 11.22
C LEU A 229 16.80 -6.17 11.44
N ALA A 230 18.03 -5.96 11.92
CA ALA A 230 18.98 -7.02 12.25
C ALA A 230 19.82 -6.66 13.49
N GLN A 231 20.34 -7.67 14.18
CA GLN A 231 21.21 -7.52 15.35
C GLN A 231 22.65 -7.22 14.91
N ALA A 232 23.12 -6.01 15.17
CA ALA A 232 24.53 -5.65 15.09
C ALA A 232 25.17 -5.70 16.49
N ALA A 233 26.46 -5.36 16.61
CA ALA A 233 27.19 -5.41 17.89
C ALA A 233 26.55 -4.52 18.98
N GLY A 234 26.12 -3.32 18.59
CA GLY A 234 25.39 -2.36 19.43
C GLY A 234 23.89 -2.65 19.60
N GLY A 235 23.38 -3.73 19.02
CA GLY A 235 21.99 -4.19 19.15
C GLY A 235 21.15 -4.02 17.88
N LEU A 236 19.82 -4.06 18.03
CA LEU A 236 18.89 -4.07 16.92
C LEU A 236 18.97 -2.76 16.10
N THR A 237 19.31 -2.90 14.82
CA THR A 237 19.71 -1.81 13.94
C THR A 237 18.87 -1.84 12.66
N CYS A 238 18.54 -0.65 12.12
CA CYS A 238 17.86 -0.49 10.85
C CYS A 238 18.89 -0.42 9.72
N LEU A 239 18.67 -1.20 8.67
CA LEU A 239 19.57 -1.33 7.53
C LEU A 239 18.77 -1.18 6.23
N LEU A 240 19.29 -0.44 5.26
CA LEU A 240 18.80 -0.41 3.89
C LEU A 240 19.49 -1.52 3.09
N LEU A 241 18.74 -2.57 2.75
CA LEU A 241 19.21 -3.70 1.97
C LEU A 241 18.70 -3.57 0.52
N PRO A 242 19.55 -3.18 -0.44
CA PRO A 242 19.16 -3.12 -1.85
C PRO A 242 19.11 -4.51 -2.49
N ARG A 243 18.31 -4.70 -3.55
CA ARG A 243 18.32 -5.95 -4.33
C ARG A 243 19.58 -6.14 -5.17
N TRP A 244 20.26 -5.06 -5.49
CA TRP A 244 21.49 -5.03 -6.28
C TRP A 244 22.63 -4.40 -5.47
N ARG A 245 23.83 -4.94 -5.61
CA ARG A 245 25.05 -4.43 -4.97
C ARG A 245 25.58 -3.22 -5.76
N PRO A 246 26.43 -2.37 -5.15
CA PRO A 246 27.03 -1.23 -5.84
C PRO A 246 27.84 -1.59 -7.10
N ASP A 247 28.39 -2.81 -7.14
CA ASP A 247 29.11 -3.37 -8.28
C ASP A 247 28.21 -3.86 -9.44
N GLY A 248 26.88 -3.76 -9.29
CA GLY A 248 25.90 -4.19 -10.28
C GLY A 248 25.54 -5.68 -10.23
N SER A 249 26.12 -6.46 -9.31
CA SER A 249 25.72 -7.85 -9.10
C SER A 249 24.46 -7.97 -8.23
N ALA A 250 23.73 -9.07 -8.37
CA ALA A 250 22.58 -9.36 -7.51
C ALA A 250 23.01 -9.49 -6.04
N ASN A 251 22.23 -8.92 -5.12
CA ASN A 251 22.51 -9.06 -3.70
C ASN A 251 22.09 -10.44 -3.20
N ALA A 252 22.70 -10.91 -2.11
CA ALA A 252 22.50 -12.26 -1.58
C ALA A 252 21.19 -12.42 -0.77
N LEU A 253 20.08 -11.99 -1.37
CA LEU A 253 18.71 -12.13 -0.89
C LEU A 253 18.02 -13.24 -1.66
N ARG A 254 17.63 -14.31 -0.97
CA ARG A 254 17.05 -15.51 -1.55
C ARG A 254 15.57 -15.57 -1.24
N ILE A 255 14.73 -15.69 -2.28
CA ILE A 255 13.29 -15.88 -2.11
C ILE A 255 13.02 -17.38 -2.01
N MET A 256 12.53 -17.83 -0.85
CA MET A 256 12.34 -19.25 -0.57
C MET A 256 10.99 -19.74 -1.07
N ARG A 257 9.93 -18.98 -0.76
CA ARG A 257 8.57 -19.25 -1.24
C ARG A 257 7.69 -18.01 -1.15
N LEU A 258 6.59 -18.03 -1.88
CA LEU A 258 5.47 -17.13 -1.65
C LEU A 258 4.50 -17.72 -0.63
N LYS A 259 3.85 -16.83 0.11
CA LYS A 259 2.76 -17.19 1.02
C LYS A 259 1.51 -17.54 0.22
N ASP A 260 0.85 -18.62 0.60
CA ASP A 260 -0.54 -18.87 0.21
C ASP A 260 -1.44 -18.18 1.25
N LYS A 261 -2.04 -17.06 0.85
CA LYS A 261 -2.74 -16.13 1.75
C LYS A 261 -4.25 -16.32 1.66
N LEU A 262 -4.99 -15.86 2.66
CA LEU A 262 -6.45 -15.78 2.62
C LEU A 262 -6.97 -14.77 1.57
N GLY A 263 -6.30 -13.62 1.48
CA GLY A 263 -6.59 -12.54 0.54
C GLY A 263 -5.32 -11.72 0.24
N ASN A 264 -5.48 -10.48 -0.23
CA ASN A 264 -4.35 -9.64 -0.64
C ASN A 264 -3.47 -10.35 -1.70
N TRP A 265 -4.09 -11.13 -2.60
CA TRP A 265 -3.40 -12.09 -3.46
C TRP A 265 -2.53 -11.45 -4.54
N SER A 266 -2.95 -10.30 -5.07
CA SER A 266 -2.19 -9.51 -6.04
C SER A 266 -0.81 -9.07 -5.52
N ASN A 267 -0.64 -8.93 -4.20
CA ASN A 267 0.63 -8.63 -3.55
C ASN A 267 1.40 -9.93 -3.24
N ALA A 268 2.60 -10.09 -3.79
CA ALA A 268 3.47 -11.19 -3.37
C ALA A 268 4.04 -10.93 -1.98
N SER A 269 3.78 -11.86 -1.05
CA SER A 269 4.46 -11.91 0.25
C SER A 269 5.38 -13.10 0.27
N SER A 270 6.64 -12.90 0.63
CA SER A 270 7.68 -13.91 0.53
C SER A 270 8.24 -14.31 1.90
N GLU A 271 8.79 -15.52 1.95
CA GLU A 271 9.82 -15.90 2.91
C GLU A 271 11.17 -15.72 2.25
N VAL A 272 12.10 -15.08 2.95
CA VAL A 272 13.43 -14.82 2.42
C VAL A 272 14.53 -15.21 3.40
N GLU A 273 15.68 -15.53 2.84
CA GLU A 273 16.93 -15.76 3.56
C GLU A 273 18.02 -14.81 3.05
N PHE A 274 18.87 -14.35 3.97
CA PHE A 274 20.02 -13.52 3.66
C PHE A 274 21.29 -14.37 3.81
N CYS A 275 22.10 -14.42 2.76
CA CYS A 275 23.32 -15.22 2.71
C CYS A 275 24.54 -14.31 2.54
N ASN A 276 24.87 -13.53 3.57
CA ASN A 276 25.84 -12.43 3.50
C ASN A 276 25.36 -11.27 2.59
N ALA A 277 24.07 -10.92 2.71
CA ALA A 277 23.48 -9.84 1.92
C ALA A 277 24.07 -8.49 2.33
N PHE A 278 24.47 -7.68 1.36
CA PHE A 278 24.98 -6.32 1.56
C PHE A 278 23.86 -5.36 2.01
N ALA A 279 24.17 -4.45 2.91
CA ALA A 279 23.25 -3.39 3.34
C ALA A 279 24.01 -2.15 3.85
N HIS A 280 23.32 -1.02 3.86
CA HIS A 280 23.79 0.22 4.49
C HIS A 280 23.07 0.45 5.81
N ARG A 281 23.77 1.00 6.81
CA ARG A 281 23.12 1.38 8.08
C ARG A 281 22.29 2.66 7.94
N ILE A 282 21.13 2.68 8.59
CA ILE A 282 20.23 3.84 8.66
C ILE A 282 20.02 4.23 10.12
N GLY A 283 20.43 5.46 10.47
CA GLY A 283 20.46 5.91 11.86
C GLY A 283 21.49 5.15 12.70
N ASP A 284 21.46 5.35 14.01
CA ASP A 284 22.48 4.79 14.90
C ASP A 284 22.34 3.28 15.10
N GLU A 285 23.48 2.59 15.27
CA GLU A 285 23.49 1.19 15.66
C GLU A 285 22.78 0.99 17.01
N GLY A 286 21.98 -0.07 17.15
CA GLY A 286 21.15 -0.33 18.33
C GLY A 286 19.88 0.52 18.44
N ARG A 287 19.69 1.51 17.56
CA ARG A 287 18.52 2.40 17.54
C ARG A 287 17.50 2.06 16.47
N GLY A 288 17.52 0.83 15.92
CA GLY A 288 16.70 0.43 14.77
C GLY A 288 15.19 0.66 14.95
N VAL A 289 14.62 0.35 16.12
CA VAL A 289 13.19 0.62 16.41
C VAL A 289 12.89 2.12 16.37
N ALA A 290 13.76 2.95 16.95
CA ALA A 290 13.57 4.39 16.97
C ALA A 290 13.68 4.99 15.57
N THR A 291 14.62 4.48 14.75
CA THR A 291 14.81 4.90 13.35
C THR A 291 13.54 4.72 12.52
N ILE A 292 12.79 3.63 12.72
CA ILE A 292 11.61 3.30 11.91
C ILE A 292 10.27 3.71 12.54
N LEU A 293 10.27 4.39 13.69
CA LEU A 293 9.04 4.63 14.45
C LEU A 293 8.02 5.47 13.65
N GLU A 294 8.50 6.52 12.97
CA GLU A 294 7.67 7.37 12.10
C GLU A 294 7.15 6.59 10.88
N MET A 295 8.01 5.80 10.22
CA MET A 295 7.59 4.91 9.14
C MET A 295 6.48 3.97 9.58
N VAL A 296 6.62 3.33 10.75
CA VAL A 296 5.58 2.45 11.30
C VAL A 296 4.29 3.23 11.55
N ALA A 297 4.35 4.43 12.13
CA ALA A 297 3.16 5.26 12.33
C ALA A 297 2.45 5.58 11.01
N LEU A 298 3.19 5.94 9.96
CA LEU A 298 2.64 6.20 8.63
C LEU A 298 1.98 4.96 8.01
N THR A 299 2.57 3.77 8.15
CA THR A 299 1.91 2.53 7.69
C THR A 299 0.64 2.20 8.49
N ARG A 300 0.54 2.63 9.76
CA ARG A 300 -0.67 2.43 10.56
C ARG A 300 -1.80 3.35 10.11
N LEU A 301 -1.48 4.61 9.79
CA LEU A 301 -2.44 5.51 9.15
C LEU A 301 -2.97 4.92 7.84
N GLU A 302 -2.10 4.30 7.04
CA GLU A 302 -2.50 3.65 5.80
C GLU A 302 -3.42 2.44 6.01
N CYS A 303 -3.22 1.65 7.07
CA CYS A 303 -4.16 0.58 7.43
C CYS A 303 -5.56 1.13 7.75
N LEU A 304 -5.63 2.25 8.48
CA LEU A 304 -6.88 2.94 8.79
C LEU A 304 -7.56 3.46 7.50
N ILE A 305 -6.81 4.16 6.64
CA ILE A 305 -7.31 4.68 5.36
C ILE A 305 -7.83 3.54 4.49
N GLY A 306 -7.06 2.46 4.34
CA GLY A 306 -7.41 1.31 3.52
C GLY A 306 -8.68 0.60 4.01
N SER A 307 -8.80 0.39 5.32
CA SER A 307 -10.01 -0.24 5.89
C SER A 307 -11.25 0.65 5.70
N ALA A 308 -11.13 1.96 5.89
CA ALA A 308 -12.23 2.89 5.63
C ALA A 308 -12.64 2.93 4.16
N ALA A 309 -11.68 2.78 3.24
CA ALA A 309 -11.94 2.70 1.80
C ALA A 309 -12.70 1.42 1.41
N GLU A 310 -12.27 0.28 1.95
CA GLU A 310 -12.91 -1.02 1.73
C GLU A 310 -14.35 -1.04 2.27
N MET A 311 -14.57 -0.52 3.48
CA MET A 311 -15.91 -0.35 4.06
C MET A 311 -16.81 0.48 3.14
N ARG A 312 -16.30 1.60 2.61
CA ARG A 312 -17.06 2.46 1.70
C ARG A 312 -17.39 1.78 0.38
N MET A 313 -16.44 1.08 -0.22
CA MET A 313 -16.70 0.37 -1.47
C MET A 313 -17.74 -0.74 -1.27
N ALA A 314 -17.62 -1.52 -0.19
CA ALA A 314 -18.59 -2.56 0.14
C ALA A 314 -20.01 -2.00 0.34
N LEU A 315 -20.14 -0.91 1.12
CA LEU A 315 -21.42 -0.22 1.32
C LEU A 315 -21.98 0.32 0.00
N THR A 316 -21.13 0.92 -0.84
CA THR A 316 -21.54 1.53 -2.10
C THR A 316 -22.12 0.47 -3.04
N GLN A 317 -21.46 -0.68 -3.16
CA GLN A 317 -21.97 -1.80 -3.96
C GLN A 317 -23.25 -2.40 -3.38
N ALA A 318 -23.33 -2.57 -2.05
CA ALA A 318 -24.53 -3.06 -1.38
C ALA A 318 -25.73 -2.12 -1.60
N ALA A 319 -25.53 -0.81 -1.45
CA ALA A 319 -26.56 0.19 -1.69
C ALA A 319 -26.96 0.26 -3.18
N HIS A 320 -26.00 0.16 -4.11
CA HIS A 320 -26.26 0.09 -5.56
C HIS A 320 -27.13 -1.13 -5.91
N HIS A 321 -26.81 -2.29 -5.36
CA HIS A 321 -27.60 -3.50 -5.51
C HIS A 321 -29.02 -3.33 -4.94
N ALA A 322 -29.13 -2.84 -3.70
CA ALA A 322 -30.40 -2.73 -3.00
C ALA A 322 -31.37 -1.71 -3.64
N ARG A 323 -30.85 -0.71 -4.37
CA ARG A 323 -31.66 0.27 -5.13
C ARG A 323 -32.38 -0.34 -6.33
N GLN A 324 -31.89 -1.46 -6.85
CA GLN A 324 -32.38 -2.05 -8.10
C GLN A 324 -33.03 -3.41 -7.89
N ARG A 325 -32.48 -4.24 -6.99
CA ARG A 325 -33.03 -5.56 -6.70
C ARG A 325 -34.38 -5.43 -6.02
N GLN A 326 -35.36 -6.20 -6.49
CA GLN A 326 -36.70 -6.25 -5.92
C GLN A 326 -36.94 -7.55 -5.15
N ALA A 327 -37.66 -7.44 -4.03
CA ALA A 327 -38.23 -8.56 -3.29
C ALA A 327 -39.57 -8.12 -2.67
N PHE A 328 -40.56 -9.02 -2.67
CA PHE A 328 -41.90 -8.76 -2.14
C PHE A 328 -42.56 -7.49 -2.74
N GLY A 329 -42.38 -7.28 -4.05
CA GLY A 329 -43.02 -6.20 -4.81
C GLY A 329 -42.42 -4.80 -4.63
N LYS A 330 -41.27 -4.66 -3.95
CA LYS A 330 -40.56 -3.38 -3.76
C LYS A 330 -39.05 -3.56 -3.95
N HIS A 331 -38.32 -2.47 -4.18
CA HIS A 331 -36.86 -2.50 -4.12
C HIS A 331 -36.39 -2.85 -2.70
N LEU A 332 -35.25 -3.51 -2.58
CA LEU A 332 -34.68 -3.88 -1.28
C LEU A 332 -34.43 -2.64 -0.41
N ILE A 333 -34.00 -1.52 -1.00
CA ILE A 333 -33.78 -0.26 -0.27
C ILE A 333 -35.08 0.35 0.32
N ASP A 334 -36.24 -0.08 -0.16
CA ASP A 334 -37.56 0.33 0.33
C ASP A 334 -38.12 -0.58 1.43
N GLN A 335 -37.44 -1.70 1.72
CA GLN A 335 -37.78 -2.56 2.83
C GLN A 335 -37.26 -1.94 4.14
N PRO A 336 -38.10 -1.70 5.16
CA PRO A 336 -37.67 -0.99 6.38
C PRO A 336 -36.44 -1.58 7.07
N LEU A 337 -36.37 -2.91 7.17
CA LEU A 337 -35.24 -3.58 7.82
C LEU A 337 -33.93 -3.40 7.02
N MET A 338 -33.98 -3.55 5.70
CA MET A 338 -32.80 -3.37 4.84
C MET A 338 -32.32 -1.91 4.87
N ARG A 339 -33.25 -0.95 4.83
CA ARG A 339 -32.93 0.47 4.95
C ARG A 339 -32.21 0.78 6.27
N ASN A 340 -32.67 0.21 7.38
CA ASN A 340 -32.02 0.39 8.69
C ASN A 340 -30.59 -0.19 8.69
N VAL A 341 -30.39 -1.40 8.14
CA VAL A 341 -29.05 -2.01 8.04
C VAL A 341 -28.10 -1.15 7.21
N LEU A 342 -28.53 -0.70 6.03
CA LEU A 342 -27.68 0.14 5.17
C LEU A 342 -27.41 1.52 5.78
N ALA A 343 -28.36 2.10 6.49
CA ALA A 343 -28.17 3.37 7.18
C ALA A 343 -27.14 3.25 8.30
N ASP A 344 -27.19 2.18 9.10
CA ASP A 344 -26.23 1.93 10.18
C ASP A 344 -24.81 1.72 9.63
N LEU A 345 -24.67 0.91 8.57
CA LEU A 345 -23.39 0.73 7.87
C LEU A 345 -22.87 2.03 7.23
N ALA A 346 -23.77 2.92 6.80
CA ALA A 346 -23.39 4.23 6.26
C ALA A 346 -22.79 5.14 7.33
N LEU A 347 -23.38 5.16 8.54
CA LEU A 347 -22.83 5.90 9.66
C LEU A 347 -21.42 5.43 10.02
N GLU A 348 -21.21 4.11 10.12
CA GLU A 348 -19.90 3.53 10.43
C GLU A 348 -18.87 3.78 9.32
N SER A 349 -19.26 3.66 8.06
CA SER A 349 -18.38 3.96 6.92
C SER A 349 -17.97 5.42 6.88
N GLU A 350 -18.89 6.35 7.17
CA GLU A 350 -18.60 7.79 7.20
C GLU A 350 -17.69 8.14 8.38
N ALA A 351 -18.00 7.61 9.57
CA ALA A 351 -17.18 7.80 10.77
C ALA A 351 -15.73 7.32 10.57
N ALA A 352 -15.53 6.14 9.96
CA ALA A 352 -14.21 5.62 9.66
C ALA A 352 -13.43 6.52 8.69
N MET A 353 -14.08 7.01 7.62
CA MET A 353 -13.47 7.92 6.65
C MET A 353 -13.10 9.26 7.29
N VAL A 354 -14.02 9.87 8.05
CA VAL A 354 -13.78 11.15 8.74
C VAL A 354 -12.63 11.02 9.74
N LEU A 355 -12.56 9.92 10.50
CA LEU A 355 -11.45 9.65 11.39
C LEU A 355 -10.12 9.53 10.63
N ALA A 356 -10.10 8.77 9.52
CA ALA A 356 -8.91 8.62 8.69
C ALA A 356 -8.38 9.97 8.18
N MET A 357 -9.26 10.82 7.63
CA MET A 357 -8.88 12.15 7.13
C MET A 357 -8.45 13.09 8.27
N ARG A 358 -9.11 13.01 9.43
CA ARG A 358 -8.71 13.80 10.62
C ARG A 358 -7.30 13.41 11.13
N VAL A 359 -6.95 12.13 11.11
CA VAL A 359 -5.60 11.67 11.47
C VAL A 359 -4.59 12.08 10.40
N ALA A 360 -4.91 12.00 9.11
CA ALA A 360 -4.06 12.49 8.03
C ALA A 360 -3.76 13.99 8.18
N ARG A 361 -4.77 14.81 8.53
CA ARG A 361 -4.59 16.23 8.86
C ARG A 361 -3.67 16.43 10.06
N ALA A 362 -3.77 15.59 11.08
CA ALA A 362 -2.88 15.67 12.24
C ALA A 362 -1.42 15.35 11.90
N VAL A 363 -1.21 14.39 11.01
CA VAL A 363 0.12 14.10 10.46
C VAL A 363 0.65 15.28 9.65
N ASP A 364 -0.19 15.93 8.84
CA ASP A 364 0.17 17.14 8.09
C ASP A 364 0.61 18.30 9.02
N GLY A 365 -0.16 18.53 10.08
CA GLY A 365 0.06 19.62 11.04
C GLY A 365 1.15 19.33 12.08
N GLY A 366 1.53 18.07 12.29
CA GLY A 366 2.38 17.65 13.42
C GLY A 366 3.78 18.27 13.45
N GLY A 367 4.34 18.65 12.30
CA GLY A 367 5.60 19.38 12.24
C GLY A 367 5.52 20.86 12.67
N ARG A 368 4.29 21.41 12.73
CA ARG A 368 4.02 22.84 12.99
C ARG A 368 3.30 23.07 14.31
N GLU A 369 2.43 22.14 14.71
CA GLU A 369 1.55 22.29 15.86
C GLU A 369 1.71 21.12 16.86
N PRO A 370 2.19 21.39 18.09
CA PRO A 370 2.39 20.34 19.09
C PRO A 370 1.13 19.54 19.46
N ARG A 371 -0.05 20.16 19.38
CA ARG A 371 -1.34 19.50 19.64
C ARG A 371 -1.67 18.49 18.54
N GLU A 372 -1.43 18.84 17.28
CA GLU A 372 -1.61 17.91 16.15
C GLU A 372 -0.62 16.75 16.22
N ALA A 373 0.64 17.01 16.59
CA ALA A 373 1.62 15.94 16.81
C ALA A 373 1.20 14.97 17.92
N ALA A 374 0.70 15.49 19.05
CA ALA A 374 0.19 14.69 20.15
C ALA A 374 -1.05 13.87 19.75
N PHE A 375 -1.98 14.49 19.01
CA PHE A 375 -3.18 13.82 18.50
C PHE A 375 -2.82 12.72 17.51
N ALA A 376 -1.99 13.00 16.49
CA ALA A 376 -1.54 12.02 15.51
C ALA A 376 -0.91 10.79 16.18
N ARG A 377 -0.05 11.00 17.18
CA ARG A 377 0.61 9.92 17.92
C ARG A 377 -0.37 8.97 18.61
N LEU A 378 -1.46 9.50 19.18
CA LEU A 378 -2.48 8.70 19.87
C LEU A 378 -3.49 8.10 18.88
N ALA A 379 -4.12 8.96 18.08
CA ALA A 379 -5.23 8.63 17.22
C ALA A 379 -4.86 7.62 16.12
N THR A 380 -3.62 7.65 15.62
CA THR A 380 -3.14 6.65 14.65
C THR A 380 -3.22 5.22 15.20
N ALA A 381 -2.94 5.03 16.49
CA ALA A 381 -2.97 3.70 17.12
C ALA A 381 -4.36 3.30 17.61
N VAL A 382 -5.26 4.27 17.84
CA VAL A 382 -6.66 4.02 18.20
C VAL A 382 -7.51 3.72 16.96
N GLY A 383 -7.24 4.43 15.85
CA GLY A 383 -7.98 4.26 14.61
C GLY A 383 -7.56 3.03 13.81
N LYS A 384 -6.29 2.63 13.86
CA LYS A 384 -5.85 1.32 13.38
C LYS A 384 -6.29 0.24 14.37
#